data_AF-A0A2A3M166-F1
#
_entry.id   AF-A0A2A3M166-F1
#
_cell.length_a   1.000
_cell.length_b   1.000
_cell.length_c   1.000
_cell.angle_alpha   90.00
_cell.angle_beta   90.00
_cell.angle_gamma   90.00
#
_symmetry.space_group_name_H-M   'P 1'
#
loop_
_entity.id
_entity.type
_entity.pdbx_description
1 polymer ?
#
loop_
_entity_poly.entity_id
_entity_poly.type
_entity_poly.pdbx_seq_one_letter_code
_entity_poly.pdbx_strand_id
1 'polypeptide(L)'
;MDQNPYSAQLEAAVAALAAAEAGLQEQYELYGHLHRFDEDQAKLALRNAEVKLKDLERERTELGVVPLLDRATIYKAVYRANRSLLGQAFDAVTGRIPEPPKMSEAEEAKLAEKAARLGALLGEDGEIATQQHLVQRLRYDIQFHSSLDWLETDSDYATYSSQIARLQPAIESLSAKIARFEEHIREPQAQCLKYRQRLDVAKEKLAQAIHFRDRHRNAPPRSVEAARVKGACSNYFGTDDIAQVVRHKTSDVEDLERELAKWEQRMASLQQRDNRVIERLIIDGNNLCNRGRGKSQQFIGLNALSALVPALLSNWPGSEIILVFDPGITRKLQVSWEDIQSTFPTVETYRVDKGHSADEMIIELASSPNAFIISNDRFTEFSNRPALKENRVFGHDITKKNILVNELWISVDYSSPG
;
A
#
# COMPACT_ATOMS: atom_id res chain seq x y z
N MET A 1 -4.60 6.28 17.44
CA MET A 1 -5.09 5.19 16.58
C MET A 1 -5.73 5.86 15.39
N ASP A 2 -5.29 5.51 14.18
CA ASP A 2 -5.91 5.99 12.97
C ASP A 2 -7.40 5.57 12.98
N GLN A 3 -8.28 6.55 12.79
CA GLN A 3 -9.72 6.35 12.84
C GLN A 3 -10.30 5.98 11.48
N ASN A 4 -9.47 6.05 10.42
CA ASN A 4 -9.87 5.78 9.06
C ASN A 4 -9.76 4.28 8.74
N PRO A 5 -10.86 3.62 8.33
CA PRO A 5 -10.85 2.18 8.07
C PRO A 5 -10.02 1.78 6.83
N TYR A 6 -9.68 2.73 5.97
CA TYR A 6 -9.00 2.48 4.71
C TYR A 6 -7.49 2.67 4.76
N SER A 7 -6.95 3.37 5.78
CA SER A 7 -5.52 3.72 5.84
C SER A 7 -4.61 2.50 5.81
N ALA A 8 -4.91 1.47 6.61
CA ALA A 8 -4.10 0.25 6.64
C ALA A 8 -4.12 -0.49 5.28
N GLN A 9 -5.26 -0.45 4.57
CA GLN A 9 -5.37 -1.05 3.23
C GLN A 9 -4.58 -0.24 2.20
N LEU A 10 -4.62 1.09 2.29
CA LEU A 10 -3.83 1.96 1.43
C LEU A 10 -2.33 1.76 1.67
N GLU A 11 -1.88 1.74 2.93
CA GLU A 11 -0.48 1.48 3.28
C GLU A 11 0.00 0.14 2.74
N ALA A 12 -0.79 -0.92 2.91
CA ALA A 12 -0.47 -2.24 2.36
C ALA A 12 -0.43 -2.24 0.83
N ALA A 13 -1.38 -1.57 0.16
CA ALA A 13 -1.42 -1.47 -1.29
C ALA A 13 -0.23 -0.66 -1.85
N VAL A 14 0.14 0.44 -1.21
CA VAL A 14 1.31 1.26 -1.56
C VAL A 14 2.60 0.48 -1.38
N ALA A 15 2.75 -0.26 -0.26
CA ALA A 15 3.91 -1.11 -0.04
C ALA A 15 4.01 -2.24 -1.08
N ALA A 16 2.87 -2.86 -1.43
CA ALA A 16 2.82 -3.88 -2.49
C ALA A 16 3.16 -3.30 -3.87
N LEU A 17 2.71 -2.08 -4.18
CA LEU A 17 3.05 -1.40 -5.42
C LEU A 17 4.56 -1.13 -5.49
N ALA A 18 5.14 -0.57 -4.43
CA ALA A 18 6.57 -0.30 -4.37
C ALA A 18 7.41 -1.58 -4.54
N ALA A 19 6.97 -2.70 -3.95
CA ALA A 19 7.62 -4.00 -4.14
C ALA A 19 7.53 -4.49 -5.59
N ALA A 20 6.36 -4.35 -6.23
CA ALA A 20 6.17 -4.73 -7.63
C ALA A 20 6.98 -3.85 -8.60
N GLU A 21 7.06 -2.54 -8.33
CA GLU A 21 7.88 -1.59 -9.10
C GLU A 21 9.38 -1.90 -8.96
N ALA A 22 9.85 -2.22 -7.75
CA ALA A 22 11.22 -2.66 -7.52
C ALA A 22 11.52 -3.97 -8.27
N GLY A 23 10.63 -4.96 -8.19
CA GLY A 23 10.75 -6.22 -8.93
C GLY A 23 10.79 -6.00 -10.44
N LEU A 24 9.93 -5.13 -10.98
CA LEU A 24 9.94 -4.79 -12.41
C LEU A 24 11.25 -4.09 -12.82
N GLN A 25 11.77 -3.19 -11.99
CA GLN A 25 13.04 -2.51 -12.24
C GLN A 25 14.22 -3.48 -12.26
N GLU A 26 14.29 -4.43 -11.32
CA GLU A 26 15.29 -5.50 -11.31
C GLU A 26 15.21 -6.34 -12.59
N GLN A 27 13.99 -6.69 -13.04
CA GLN A 27 13.81 -7.39 -14.31
C GLN A 27 14.28 -6.53 -15.49
N TYR A 28 13.97 -5.24 -15.55
CA TYR A 28 14.47 -4.35 -16.62
C TYR A 28 16.00 -4.27 -16.65
N GLU A 29 16.65 -4.22 -15.50
CA GLU A 29 18.11 -4.23 -15.41
C GLU A 29 18.67 -5.56 -15.92
N LEU A 30 18.07 -6.68 -15.53
CA LEU A 30 18.40 -8.01 -16.03
C LEU A 30 18.22 -8.09 -17.55
N TYR A 31 17.06 -7.71 -18.09
CA TYR A 31 16.83 -7.62 -19.54
C TYR A 31 17.82 -6.70 -20.25
N GLY A 32 18.16 -5.56 -19.66
CA GLY A 32 19.13 -4.63 -20.20
C GLY A 32 20.52 -5.24 -20.33
N HIS A 33 20.92 -6.07 -19.36
CA HIS A 33 22.15 -6.85 -19.43
C HIS A 33 22.06 -7.98 -20.46
N LEU A 34 20.91 -8.65 -20.54
CA LEU A 34 20.72 -9.82 -21.41
C LEU A 34 20.57 -9.45 -22.90
N HIS A 35 19.74 -8.45 -23.24
CA HIS A 35 19.53 -8.04 -24.65
C HIS A 35 20.78 -7.43 -25.30
N ARG A 36 21.75 -6.99 -24.51
CA ARG A 36 23.04 -6.48 -25.01
C ARG A 36 24.07 -7.60 -25.20
N PHE A 37 23.77 -8.82 -24.73
CA PHE A 37 24.67 -9.96 -24.86
C PHE A 37 24.44 -10.66 -26.19
N ASP A 38 25.33 -10.41 -27.15
CA ASP A 38 25.38 -11.16 -28.39
C ASP A 38 26.17 -12.46 -28.17
N GLU A 39 25.44 -13.56 -28.00
CA GLU A 39 26.03 -14.87 -27.72
C GLU A 39 26.96 -15.34 -28.85
N ASP A 40 26.65 -15.01 -30.11
CA ASP A 40 27.47 -15.38 -31.27
C ASP A 40 28.78 -14.58 -31.29
N GLN A 41 28.70 -13.26 -31.01
CA GLN A 41 29.88 -12.43 -30.84
C GLN A 41 30.73 -12.87 -29.65
N ALA A 42 30.11 -13.26 -28.52
CA ALA A 42 30.80 -13.76 -27.34
C ALA A 42 31.50 -15.10 -27.61
N LYS A 43 30.83 -16.04 -28.30
CA LYS A 43 31.42 -17.32 -28.73
C LYS A 43 32.58 -17.12 -29.70
N LEU A 44 32.45 -16.18 -30.63
CA LEU A 44 33.52 -15.81 -31.56
C LEU A 44 34.72 -15.21 -30.80
N ALA A 45 34.47 -14.28 -29.88
CA ALA A 45 35.49 -13.69 -29.01
C ALA A 45 36.19 -14.76 -28.17
N LEU A 46 35.45 -15.72 -27.61
CA LEU A 46 36.00 -16.84 -26.85
C LEU A 46 36.93 -17.69 -27.70
N ARG A 47 36.49 -18.10 -28.91
CA ARG A 47 37.34 -18.88 -29.83
C ARG A 47 38.63 -18.15 -30.17
N ASN A 48 38.53 -16.86 -30.51
CA ASN A 48 39.69 -16.03 -30.80
C ASN A 48 40.63 -15.93 -29.58
N ALA A 49 40.04 -15.81 -28.39
CA ALA A 49 40.80 -15.70 -27.16
C ALA A 49 41.53 -17.02 -26.81
N GLU A 50 40.90 -18.16 -27.04
CA GLU A 50 41.49 -19.49 -26.84
C GLU A 50 42.60 -19.80 -27.86
N VAL A 51 42.42 -19.40 -29.13
CA VAL A 51 43.49 -19.50 -30.15
C VAL A 51 44.70 -18.68 -29.74
N LYS A 52 44.48 -17.41 -29.37
CA LYS A 52 45.56 -16.53 -28.91
C LYS A 52 46.26 -17.09 -27.67
N LEU A 53 45.52 -17.65 -26.71
CA LEU A 53 46.11 -18.28 -25.53
C LEU A 53 47.00 -19.46 -25.92
N LYS A 54 46.55 -20.33 -26.82
CA LYS A 54 47.36 -21.45 -27.33
C LYS A 54 48.62 -20.97 -28.05
N ASP A 55 48.53 -19.90 -28.83
CA ASP A 55 49.67 -19.31 -29.52
C ASP A 55 50.70 -18.77 -28.52
N LEU A 56 50.25 -18.08 -27.46
CA LEU A 56 51.12 -17.59 -26.39
C LEU A 56 51.76 -18.73 -25.58
N GLU A 57 51.01 -19.81 -25.32
CA GLU A 57 51.54 -21.02 -24.65
C GLU A 57 52.55 -21.77 -25.52
N ARG A 58 52.30 -21.81 -26.84
CA ARG A 58 53.24 -22.35 -27.82
C ARG A 58 54.50 -21.49 -27.89
N GLU A 59 54.36 -20.17 -27.97
CA GLU A 59 55.48 -19.22 -27.95
C GLU A 59 56.33 -19.41 -26.70
N ARG A 60 55.69 -19.51 -25.52
CA ARG A 60 56.37 -19.84 -24.26
C ARG A 60 57.16 -21.15 -24.36
N THR A 61 56.58 -22.17 -24.97
CA THR A 61 57.23 -23.49 -25.13
C THR A 61 58.41 -23.43 -26.10
N GLU A 62 58.27 -22.69 -27.20
CA GLU A 62 59.33 -22.47 -28.21
C GLU A 62 60.48 -21.60 -27.69
N LEU A 63 60.19 -20.62 -26.82
CA LEU A 63 61.19 -19.84 -26.11
C LEU A 63 61.99 -20.69 -25.09
N GLY A 64 61.40 -21.82 -24.67
CA GLY A 64 62.01 -22.81 -23.79
C GLY A 64 62.11 -22.35 -22.32
N VAL A 65 62.52 -23.28 -21.45
CA VAL A 65 62.89 -22.92 -20.08
C VAL A 65 64.27 -22.28 -20.15
N VAL A 66 64.33 -20.95 -20.23
CA VAL A 66 65.55 -20.24 -19.82
C VAL A 66 65.68 -20.50 -18.33
N PRO A 67 66.70 -21.24 -17.86
CA PRO A 67 66.81 -21.47 -16.43
C PRO A 67 67.07 -20.11 -15.78
N LEU A 68 66.10 -19.62 -15.01
CA LEU A 68 66.22 -18.47 -14.10
C LEU A 68 67.23 -18.74 -12.95
N LEU A 69 68.09 -19.76 -13.09
CA LEU A 69 69.18 -20.06 -12.19
C LEU A 69 70.42 -19.29 -12.66
N ASP A 70 71.08 -18.62 -11.72
CA ASP A 70 72.34 -17.92 -11.94
C ASP A 70 73.31 -18.81 -12.74
N ARG A 71 73.72 -18.30 -13.91
CA ARG A 71 74.57 -19.01 -14.87
C ARG A 71 75.90 -19.44 -14.25
N ALA A 72 76.43 -18.68 -13.29
CA ALA A 72 77.62 -19.07 -12.54
C ALA A 72 77.35 -20.33 -11.70
N THR A 73 76.14 -20.50 -11.19
CA THR A 73 75.69 -21.66 -10.42
C THR A 73 75.53 -22.90 -11.30
N ILE A 74 74.91 -22.77 -12.49
CA ILE A 74 74.78 -23.88 -13.46
C ILE A 74 76.15 -24.30 -14.01
N TYR A 75 76.99 -23.34 -14.41
CA TYR A 75 78.33 -23.62 -14.91
C TYR A 75 79.20 -24.29 -13.85
N LYS A 76 79.18 -23.79 -12.60
CA LYS A 76 79.87 -24.44 -11.47
C LYS A 76 79.36 -25.85 -11.20
N ALA A 77 78.05 -26.09 -11.31
CA ALA A 77 77.47 -27.42 -11.09
C ALA A 77 77.90 -28.42 -12.18
N VAL A 78 77.80 -28.04 -13.46
CA VAL A 78 78.21 -28.88 -14.60
C VAL A 78 79.73 -29.09 -14.62
N TYR A 79 80.50 -28.05 -14.33
CA TYR A 79 81.96 -28.12 -14.21
C TYR A 79 82.38 -29.06 -13.07
N ARG A 80 81.76 -28.97 -11.90
CA ARG A 80 82.03 -29.88 -10.78
C ARG A 80 81.61 -31.32 -11.11
N ALA A 81 80.45 -31.53 -11.73
CA ALA A 81 79.95 -32.85 -12.08
C ALA A 81 80.89 -33.60 -13.04
N ASN A 82 81.55 -32.88 -13.96
CA ASN A 82 82.46 -33.46 -14.97
C ASN A 82 83.94 -33.45 -14.56
N ARG A 83 84.28 -33.03 -13.35
CA ARG A 83 85.67 -32.94 -12.87
C ARG A 83 85.95 -34.02 -11.84
N SER A 84 87.12 -34.66 -11.94
CA SER A 84 87.52 -35.71 -11.02
C SER A 84 87.62 -35.21 -9.57
N LEU A 85 87.43 -36.09 -8.59
CA LEU A 85 87.50 -35.74 -7.16
C LEU A 85 88.82 -35.06 -6.77
N LEU A 86 89.96 -35.49 -7.34
CA LEU A 86 91.26 -34.84 -7.16
C LEU A 86 91.30 -33.42 -7.75
N GLY A 87 90.69 -33.20 -8.91
CA GLY A 87 90.59 -31.87 -9.53
C GLY A 87 89.69 -30.92 -8.75
N GLN A 88 88.63 -31.43 -8.10
CA GLN A 88 87.76 -30.62 -7.24
C GLN A 88 88.46 -30.19 -5.94
N ALA A 89 89.26 -31.08 -5.33
CA ALA A 89 90.07 -30.76 -4.16
C ALA A 89 91.15 -29.72 -4.46
N PHE A 90 91.80 -29.83 -5.64
CA PHE A 90 92.79 -28.85 -6.10
C PHE A 90 92.19 -27.46 -6.34
N ASP A 91 91.01 -27.39 -6.95
CA ASP A 91 90.30 -26.12 -7.18
C ASP A 91 89.83 -25.47 -5.87
N ALA A 92 89.44 -26.28 -4.87
CA ALA A 92 89.05 -25.78 -3.54
C ALA A 92 90.22 -25.16 -2.76
N VAL A 93 91.44 -25.69 -2.93
CA VAL A 93 92.65 -25.18 -2.27
C VAL A 93 93.24 -23.97 -3.01
N THR A 94 93.17 -23.94 -4.33
CA THR A 94 93.80 -22.89 -5.16
C THR A 94 92.86 -21.74 -5.52
N GLY A 95 91.55 -21.89 -5.29
CA GLY A 95 90.53 -20.90 -5.66
C GLY A 95 90.32 -20.74 -7.17
N ARG A 96 90.96 -21.55 -8.01
CA ARG A 96 90.92 -21.43 -9.47
C ARG A 96 89.76 -22.24 -10.05
N ILE A 97 88.56 -21.68 -10.01
CA ILE A 97 87.46 -22.13 -10.87
C ILE A 97 87.62 -21.40 -12.21
N PRO A 98 87.65 -22.09 -13.37
CA PRO A 98 87.67 -21.45 -14.68
C PRO A 98 86.49 -20.49 -14.81
N GLU A 99 86.76 -19.29 -15.32
CA GLU A 99 85.70 -18.38 -15.67
C GLU A 99 84.84 -19.01 -16.78
N PRO A 100 83.51 -18.87 -16.72
CA PRO A 100 82.65 -19.36 -17.79
C PRO A 100 83.09 -18.76 -19.14
N PRO A 101 83.00 -19.54 -20.24
CA PRO A 101 83.37 -19.04 -21.57
C PRO A 101 82.58 -17.77 -21.88
N LYS A 102 83.29 -16.69 -22.25
CA LYS A 102 82.70 -15.42 -22.65
C LYS A 102 81.88 -15.65 -23.92
N MET A 103 80.57 -15.41 -23.85
CA MET A 103 79.73 -15.40 -25.04
C MET A 103 80.08 -14.21 -25.91
N SER A 104 79.73 -14.27 -27.19
CA SER A 104 79.74 -13.07 -28.01
C SER A 104 78.61 -12.14 -27.57
N GLU A 105 78.81 -10.81 -27.67
CA GLU A 105 77.78 -9.81 -27.34
C GLU A 105 76.44 -10.10 -28.05
N ALA A 106 76.50 -10.65 -29.26
CA ALA A 106 75.33 -11.02 -30.06
C ALA A 106 74.50 -12.16 -29.43
N GLU A 107 75.14 -13.10 -28.74
CA GLU A 107 74.42 -14.20 -28.09
C GLU A 107 73.85 -13.78 -26.73
N GLU A 108 74.53 -12.89 -25.99
CA GLU A 108 74.01 -12.32 -24.74
C GLU A 108 72.78 -11.44 -25.00
N ALA A 109 72.82 -10.63 -26.05
CA ALA A 109 71.67 -9.84 -26.50
C ALA A 109 70.45 -10.73 -26.82
N LYS A 110 70.65 -11.83 -27.55
CA LYS A 110 69.58 -12.79 -27.86
C LYS A 110 69.00 -13.48 -26.62
N LEU A 111 69.83 -13.76 -25.62
CA LEU A 111 69.38 -14.41 -24.38
C LEU A 111 68.61 -13.43 -23.48
N ALA A 112 69.06 -12.18 -23.40
CA ALA A 112 68.36 -11.10 -22.70
C ALA A 112 67.00 -10.79 -23.36
N GLU A 113 66.95 -10.76 -24.69
CA GLU A 113 65.71 -10.58 -25.46
C GLU A 113 64.70 -11.71 -25.18
N LYS A 114 65.16 -12.97 -25.18
CA LYS A 114 64.32 -14.12 -24.81
C LYS A 114 63.82 -14.03 -23.37
N ALA A 115 64.68 -13.65 -22.42
CA ALA A 115 64.29 -13.52 -21.02
C ALA A 115 63.27 -12.39 -20.80
N ALA A 116 63.44 -11.26 -21.48
CA ALA A 116 62.47 -10.15 -21.44
C ALA A 116 61.12 -10.55 -22.03
N ARG A 117 61.09 -11.28 -23.16
CA ARG A 117 59.84 -11.80 -23.74
C ARG A 117 59.18 -12.82 -22.83
N LEU A 118 59.95 -13.73 -22.22
CA LEU A 118 59.42 -14.70 -21.26
C LEU A 118 58.82 -14.00 -20.03
N GLY A 119 59.46 -12.93 -19.54
CA GLY A 119 58.95 -12.09 -18.46
C GLY A 119 57.64 -11.39 -18.81
N ALA A 120 57.50 -10.85 -20.03
CA ALA A 120 56.25 -10.25 -20.52
C ALA A 120 55.11 -11.28 -20.67
N LEU A 121 55.45 -12.53 -21.03
CA LEU A 121 54.47 -13.62 -21.15
C LEU A 121 53.99 -14.15 -19.78
N LEU A 122 54.91 -14.29 -18.81
CA LEU A 122 54.70 -15.03 -17.55
C LEU A 122 54.59 -14.18 -16.28
N GLY A 123 54.72 -12.85 -16.36
CA GLY A 123 54.48 -11.98 -15.20
C GLY A 123 53.08 -12.19 -14.59
N GLU A 124 52.87 -11.72 -13.36
CA GLU A 124 51.55 -11.83 -12.69
C GLU A 124 50.42 -11.19 -13.53
N ASP A 125 50.72 -10.10 -14.23
CA ASP A 125 49.85 -9.46 -15.24
C ASP A 125 50.32 -9.70 -16.68
N GLY A 126 51.04 -10.80 -16.92
CA GLY A 126 51.58 -11.16 -18.22
C GLY A 126 50.50 -11.43 -19.26
N GLU A 127 50.90 -11.47 -20.53
CA GLU A 127 49.97 -11.69 -21.65
C GLU A 127 49.17 -12.99 -21.49
N ILE A 128 49.77 -14.05 -20.94
CA ILE A 128 49.09 -15.34 -20.70
C ILE A 128 48.03 -15.20 -19.60
N ALA A 129 48.36 -14.59 -18.46
CA ALA A 129 47.42 -14.43 -17.35
C ALA A 129 46.21 -13.56 -17.74
N THR A 130 46.47 -12.44 -18.43
CA THR A 130 45.42 -11.56 -18.96
C THR A 130 44.49 -12.31 -19.91
N GLN A 131 45.08 -13.10 -20.81
CA GLN A 131 44.32 -13.87 -21.79
C GLN A 131 43.52 -15.01 -21.14
N GLN A 132 44.06 -15.66 -20.11
CA GLN A 132 43.35 -16.67 -19.31
C GLN A 132 42.15 -16.08 -18.58
N HIS A 133 42.30 -14.91 -17.96
CA HIS A 133 41.17 -14.20 -17.32
C HIS A 133 40.07 -13.84 -18.31
N LEU A 134 40.43 -13.38 -19.51
CA LEU A 134 39.46 -13.10 -20.57
C LEU A 134 38.69 -14.36 -20.98
N VAL A 135 39.38 -15.49 -21.18
CA VAL A 135 38.74 -16.78 -21.50
C VAL A 135 37.79 -17.23 -20.40
N GLN A 136 38.20 -17.13 -19.12
CA GLN A 136 37.35 -17.50 -17.99
C GLN A 136 36.10 -16.63 -17.91
N ARG A 137 36.25 -15.31 -18.05
CA ARG A 137 35.12 -14.37 -18.06
C ARG A 137 34.14 -14.69 -19.20
N LEU A 138 34.62 -14.84 -20.43
CA LEU A 138 33.75 -15.14 -21.58
C LEU A 138 33.02 -16.48 -21.42
N ARG A 139 33.68 -17.49 -20.84
CA ARG A 139 33.02 -18.76 -20.52
C ARG A 139 31.92 -18.59 -19.48
N TYR A 140 32.17 -17.82 -18.43
CA TYR A 140 31.17 -17.50 -17.42
C TYR A 140 29.98 -16.76 -18.04
N ASP A 141 30.22 -15.71 -18.83
CA ASP A 141 29.15 -14.90 -19.44
C ASP A 141 28.28 -15.76 -20.37
N ILE A 142 28.89 -16.61 -21.21
CA ILE A 142 28.17 -17.56 -22.09
C ILE A 142 27.38 -18.59 -21.27
N GLN A 143 28.00 -19.18 -20.24
CA GLN A 143 27.35 -20.20 -19.42
C GLN A 143 26.15 -19.60 -18.67
N PHE A 144 26.34 -18.45 -18.03
CA PHE A 144 25.31 -17.70 -17.33
C PHE A 144 24.11 -17.44 -18.25
N HIS A 145 24.36 -16.86 -19.43
CA HIS A 145 23.32 -16.57 -20.41
C HIS A 145 22.61 -17.82 -20.94
N SER A 146 23.34 -18.92 -21.12
CA SER A 146 22.76 -20.19 -21.57
C SER A 146 21.92 -20.92 -20.51
N SER A 147 22.18 -20.63 -19.23
CA SER A 147 21.46 -21.22 -18.09
C SER A 147 20.22 -20.43 -17.65
N LEU A 148 20.05 -19.23 -18.20
CA LEU A 148 18.92 -18.36 -17.90
C LEU A 148 17.65 -18.84 -18.60
N ASP A 149 16.58 -18.94 -17.83
CA ASP A 149 15.25 -19.23 -18.35
C ASP A 149 14.56 -17.91 -18.76
N TRP A 150 14.58 -17.66 -20.07
CA TRP A 150 13.90 -16.51 -20.67
C TRP A 150 12.39 -16.51 -20.41
N LEU A 151 11.79 -17.70 -20.31
CA LEU A 151 10.36 -17.82 -20.07
C LEU A 151 10.01 -17.44 -18.63
N GLU A 152 10.88 -17.78 -17.67
CA GLU A 152 10.74 -17.37 -16.27
C GLU A 152 10.85 -15.85 -16.14
N THR A 153 11.84 -15.25 -16.79
CA THR A 153 12.05 -13.78 -16.78
C THR A 153 10.85 -13.04 -17.41
N ASP A 154 10.34 -13.52 -18.56
CA ASP A 154 9.15 -12.97 -19.23
C ASP A 154 7.90 -13.11 -18.36
N SER A 155 7.76 -14.24 -17.67
CA SER A 155 6.68 -14.51 -16.73
C SER A 155 6.73 -13.56 -15.54
N ASP A 156 7.91 -13.34 -14.95
CA ASP A 156 8.09 -12.42 -13.82
C ASP A 156 7.79 -10.98 -14.23
N TYR A 157 8.29 -10.53 -15.37
CA TYR A 157 7.97 -9.21 -15.93
C TYR A 157 6.46 -9.03 -16.12
N ALA A 158 5.79 -10.00 -16.76
CA ALA A 158 4.35 -9.97 -16.96
C ALA A 158 3.59 -9.96 -15.63
N THR A 159 4.08 -10.69 -14.64
CA THR A 159 3.51 -10.74 -13.28
C THR A 159 3.61 -9.38 -12.61
N TYR A 160 4.79 -8.78 -12.52
CA TYR A 160 4.96 -7.47 -11.89
C TYR A 160 4.20 -6.37 -12.63
N SER A 161 4.25 -6.36 -13.97
CA SER A 161 3.49 -5.40 -14.77
C SER A 161 1.98 -5.52 -14.53
N SER A 162 1.44 -6.74 -14.44
CA SER A 162 0.03 -6.99 -14.15
C SER A 162 -0.35 -6.55 -12.72
N GLN A 163 0.54 -6.81 -11.74
CA GLN A 163 0.34 -6.35 -10.37
C GLN A 163 0.29 -4.83 -10.29
N ILE A 164 1.22 -4.12 -10.92
CA ILE A 164 1.23 -2.64 -10.98
C ILE A 164 -0.06 -2.12 -11.61
N ALA A 165 -0.46 -2.65 -12.77
CA ALA A 165 -1.67 -2.24 -13.47
C ALA A 165 -2.95 -2.45 -12.64
N ARG A 166 -2.96 -3.43 -11.74
CA ARG A 166 -4.06 -3.66 -10.79
C ARG A 166 -3.98 -2.76 -9.56
N LEU A 167 -2.79 -2.55 -9.00
CA LEU A 167 -2.59 -1.85 -7.74
C LEU A 167 -2.76 -0.33 -7.87
N GLN A 168 -2.31 0.27 -8.97
CA GLN A 168 -2.45 1.72 -9.21
C GLN A 168 -3.90 2.22 -9.09
N PRO A 169 -4.89 1.69 -9.85
CA PRO A 169 -6.27 2.15 -9.73
C PRO A 169 -6.89 1.80 -8.36
N ALA A 170 -6.44 0.72 -7.72
CA ALA A 170 -6.89 0.37 -6.37
C ALA A 170 -6.42 1.41 -5.32
N ILE A 171 -5.17 1.87 -5.42
CA ILE A 171 -4.60 2.93 -4.57
C ILE A 171 -5.32 4.26 -4.79
N GLU A 172 -5.60 4.63 -6.03
CA GLU A 172 -6.39 5.84 -6.34
C GLU A 172 -7.78 5.77 -5.72
N SER A 173 -8.47 4.63 -5.88
CA SER A 173 -9.78 4.38 -5.29
C SER A 173 -9.75 4.45 -3.76
N LEU A 174 -8.76 3.81 -3.11
CA LEU A 174 -8.59 3.86 -1.66
C LEU A 174 -8.29 5.27 -1.16
N SER A 175 -7.44 6.01 -1.88
CA SER A 175 -7.10 7.40 -1.55
C SER A 175 -8.35 8.31 -1.62
N ALA A 176 -9.19 8.13 -2.65
CA ALA A 176 -10.45 8.85 -2.76
C ALA A 176 -11.43 8.51 -1.60
N LYS A 177 -11.50 7.23 -1.21
CA LYS A 177 -12.30 6.80 -0.05
C LYS A 177 -11.79 7.41 1.26
N ILE A 178 -10.47 7.45 1.47
CA ILE A 178 -9.84 8.11 2.62
C ILE A 178 -10.23 9.58 2.67
N ALA A 179 -10.02 10.32 1.58
CA ALA A 179 -10.32 11.75 1.52
C ALA A 179 -11.80 12.05 1.82
N ARG A 180 -12.71 11.24 1.25
CA ARG A 180 -14.15 11.35 1.53
C ARG A 180 -14.48 11.09 2.99
N PHE A 181 -13.91 10.05 3.60
CA PHE A 181 -14.14 9.75 5.02
C PHE A 181 -13.60 10.85 5.93
N GLU A 182 -12.39 11.34 5.66
CA GLU A 182 -11.75 12.41 6.42
C GLU A 182 -12.56 13.71 6.39
N GLU A 183 -13.14 14.05 5.24
CA GLU A 183 -14.02 15.22 5.11
C GLU A 183 -15.18 15.17 6.12
N HIS A 184 -15.78 14.00 6.31
CA HIS A 184 -16.94 13.84 7.17
C HIS A 184 -16.61 13.62 8.65
N ILE A 185 -15.43 13.08 8.98
CA ILE A 185 -15.02 12.86 10.38
C ILE A 185 -14.37 14.09 11.00
N ARG A 186 -13.83 15.01 10.20
CA ARG A 186 -13.08 16.19 10.67
C ARG A 186 -13.83 17.00 11.71
N GLU A 187 -15.08 17.37 11.40
CA GLU A 187 -15.90 18.18 12.31
C GLU A 187 -16.29 17.42 13.59
N PRO A 188 -16.87 16.19 13.53
CA PRO A 188 -17.09 15.38 14.73
C PRO A 188 -15.85 15.21 15.61
N GLN A 189 -14.69 14.94 15.01
CA GLN A 189 -13.43 14.77 15.73
C GLN A 189 -13.00 16.07 16.44
N ALA A 190 -13.10 17.21 15.75
CA ALA A 190 -12.81 18.51 16.34
C ALA A 190 -13.76 18.84 17.51
N GLN A 191 -15.05 18.52 17.37
CA GLN A 191 -16.03 18.70 18.46
C GLN A 191 -15.71 17.79 19.65
N CYS A 192 -15.41 16.52 19.44
CA CYS A 192 -15.00 15.61 20.51
C CYS A 192 -13.79 16.14 21.29
N LEU A 193 -12.76 16.63 20.59
CA LEU A 193 -11.59 17.23 21.23
C LEU A 193 -11.98 18.46 22.08
N LYS A 194 -12.78 19.36 21.52
CA LYS A 194 -13.28 20.56 22.19
C LYS A 194 -14.09 20.24 23.44
N TYR A 195 -15.03 19.29 23.37
CA TYR A 195 -15.86 18.91 24.51
C TYR A 195 -15.04 18.18 25.58
N ARG A 196 -14.07 17.35 25.20
CA ARG A 196 -13.17 16.68 26.14
C ARG A 196 -12.34 17.69 26.94
N GLN A 197 -11.74 18.68 26.27
CA GLN A 197 -11.00 19.76 26.94
C GLN A 197 -11.90 20.57 27.89
N ARG A 198 -13.13 20.90 27.48
CA ARG A 198 -14.09 21.61 28.34
C ARG A 198 -14.52 20.77 29.54
N LEU A 199 -14.69 19.46 29.33
CA LEU A 199 -15.05 18.51 30.36
C LEU A 199 -13.95 18.38 31.41
N ASP A 200 -12.69 18.32 31.01
CA ASP A 200 -11.55 18.26 31.93
C ASP A 200 -11.55 19.49 32.87
N VAL A 201 -11.68 20.69 32.30
CA VAL A 201 -11.80 21.93 33.07
C VAL A 201 -13.04 21.94 33.98
N ALA A 202 -14.18 21.43 33.51
CA ALA A 202 -15.39 21.34 34.31
C ALA A 202 -15.24 20.37 35.49
N LYS A 203 -14.58 19.23 35.28
CA LYS A 203 -14.26 18.23 36.31
C LYS A 203 -13.31 18.80 37.37
N GLU A 204 -12.29 19.55 36.96
CA GLU A 204 -11.42 20.27 37.90
C GLU A 204 -12.20 21.27 38.76
N LYS A 205 -13.09 22.06 38.14
CA LYS A 205 -13.94 23.01 38.87
C LYS A 205 -14.92 22.31 39.82
N LEU A 206 -15.49 21.18 39.42
CA LEU A 206 -16.35 20.36 40.28
C LEU A 206 -15.56 19.80 41.47
N ALA A 207 -14.35 19.28 41.24
CA ALA A 207 -13.47 18.81 42.31
C ALA A 207 -13.16 19.94 43.31
N GLN A 208 -12.89 21.16 42.83
CA GLN A 208 -12.68 22.32 43.69
C GLN A 208 -13.94 22.70 44.49
N ALA A 209 -15.13 22.64 43.88
CA ALA A 209 -16.39 22.89 44.56
C ALA A 209 -16.68 21.83 45.66
N ILE A 210 -16.42 20.55 45.36
CA ILE A 210 -16.52 19.45 46.32
C ILE A 210 -15.53 19.66 47.48
N HIS A 211 -14.30 20.08 47.19
CA HIS A 211 -13.31 20.39 48.22
C HIS A 211 -13.78 21.51 49.18
N PHE A 212 -14.37 22.59 48.67
CA PHE A 212 -14.96 23.63 49.53
C PHE A 212 -16.12 23.09 50.36
N ARG A 213 -17.00 22.27 49.79
CA ARG A 213 -18.11 21.62 50.52
C ARG A 213 -17.60 20.76 51.67
N ASP A 214 -16.60 19.94 51.40
CA ASP A 214 -16.08 18.98 52.38
C ASP A 214 -15.33 19.73 53.50
N ARG A 215 -14.54 20.77 53.16
CA ARG A 215 -13.94 21.67 54.17
C ARG A 215 -14.98 22.38 55.02
N HIS A 216 -16.05 22.89 54.42
CA HIS A 216 -17.12 23.56 55.16
C HIS A 216 -17.87 22.59 56.07
N ARG A 217 -18.11 21.34 55.63
CA ARG A 217 -18.76 20.29 56.42
C ARG A 217 -17.92 19.88 57.64
N ASN A 218 -16.60 19.88 57.50
CA ASN A 218 -15.67 19.48 58.56
C ASN A 218 -15.32 20.63 59.53
N ALA A 219 -15.61 21.89 59.16
CA ALA A 219 -15.39 23.04 60.03
C ALA A 219 -16.44 23.09 61.17
N PRO A 220 -16.07 23.54 62.38
CA PRO A 220 -17.03 23.71 63.46
C PRO A 220 -18.15 24.70 63.08
N PRO A 221 -19.42 24.43 63.46
CA PRO A 221 -20.54 25.31 63.13
C PRO A 221 -20.31 26.74 63.64
N ARG A 222 -20.63 27.74 62.80
CA ARG A 222 -20.50 29.18 63.11
C ARG A 222 -19.07 29.64 63.48
N SER A 223 -18.05 28.86 63.13
CA SER A 223 -16.65 29.23 63.36
C SER A 223 -16.13 30.25 62.34
N VAL A 224 -15.06 30.94 62.71
CA VAL A 224 -14.28 31.79 61.79
C VAL A 224 -13.75 30.97 60.61
N GLU A 225 -13.43 29.70 60.82
CA GLU A 225 -13.00 28.79 59.76
C GLU A 225 -14.11 28.52 58.73
N ALA A 226 -15.33 28.22 59.18
CA ALA A 226 -16.47 28.03 58.28
C ALA A 226 -16.75 29.30 57.44
N ALA A 227 -16.64 30.49 58.05
CA ALA A 227 -16.76 31.77 57.34
C ALA A 227 -15.63 31.98 56.31
N ARG A 228 -14.38 31.61 56.66
CA ARG A 228 -13.25 31.67 55.72
C ARG A 228 -13.45 30.74 54.51
N VAL A 229 -13.98 29.54 54.70
CA VAL A 229 -14.26 28.61 53.60
C VAL A 229 -15.33 29.18 52.66
N LYS A 230 -16.41 29.75 53.20
CA LYS A 230 -17.43 30.46 52.41
C LYS A 230 -16.86 31.65 51.63
N GLY A 231 -16.04 32.47 52.29
CA GLY A 231 -15.36 33.60 51.64
C GLY A 231 -14.42 33.16 50.52
N ALA A 232 -13.66 32.08 50.71
CA ALA A 232 -12.80 31.51 49.67
C ALA A 232 -13.61 30.94 48.50
N CYS A 233 -14.74 30.29 48.77
CA CYS A 233 -15.67 29.82 47.73
C CYS A 233 -16.24 31.00 46.94
N SER A 234 -16.70 32.05 47.62
CA SER A 234 -17.21 33.28 47.00
C SER A 234 -16.17 33.97 46.13
N ASN A 235 -14.91 34.05 46.58
CA ASN A 235 -13.82 34.60 45.77
C ASN A 235 -13.52 33.77 44.52
N TYR A 236 -13.65 32.45 44.59
CA TYR A 236 -13.33 31.56 43.47
C TYR A 236 -14.50 31.41 42.47
N PHE A 237 -15.74 31.30 42.97
CA PHE A 237 -16.94 31.00 42.18
C PHE A 237 -17.95 32.14 42.09
N GLY A 238 -17.75 33.25 42.81
CA GLY A 238 -18.64 34.42 42.82
C GLY A 238 -19.87 34.29 43.73
N THR A 239 -20.00 33.20 44.49
CA THR A 239 -21.10 32.98 45.44
C THR A 239 -20.64 32.20 46.66
N ASP A 240 -21.21 32.48 47.83
CA ASP A 240 -20.93 31.78 49.09
C ASP A 240 -21.87 30.57 49.32
N ASP A 241 -22.85 30.36 48.45
CA ASP A 241 -23.70 29.15 48.45
C ASP A 241 -22.96 27.97 47.81
N ILE A 242 -22.17 27.27 48.64
CA ILE A 242 -21.39 26.10 48.24
C ILE A 242 -22.27 24.98 47.67
N ALA A 243 -23.49 24.80 48.20
CA ALA A 243 -24.39 23.74 47.73
C ALA A 243 -24.95 24.04 46.34
N GLN A 244 -25.23 25.31 46.05
CA GLN A 244 -25.57 25.76 44.69
C GLN A 244 -24.39 25.57 43.73
N VAL A 245 -23.16 25.95 44.12
CA VAL A 245 -21.97 25.78 43.27
C VAL A 245 -21.78 24.31 42.89
N VAL A 246 -21.83 23.39 43.86
CA VAL A 246 -21.67 21.95 43.59
C VAL A 246 -22.75 21.47 42.61
N ARG A 247 -24.03 21.82 42.84
CA ARG A 247 -25.12 21.43 41.94
C ARG A 247 -24.92 21.93 40.51
N HIS A 248 -24.57 23.21 40.34
CA HIS A 248 -24.33 23.78 39.02
C HIS A 248 -23.13 23.11 38.33
N LYS A 249 -22.02 22.88 39.03
CA LYS A 249 -20.83 22.26 38.45
C LYS A 249 -21.04 20.77 38.12
N THR A 250 -21.87 20.07 38.89
CA THR A 250 -22.30 18.71 38.53
C THR A 250 -23.12 18.72 37.24
N SER A 251 -24.11 19.61 37.11
CA SER A 251 -24.90 19.76 35.88
C SER A 251 -24.03 20.11 34.67
N ASP A 252 -23.07 21.03 34.83
CA ASP A 252 -22.13 21.41 33.76
C ASP A 252 -21.35 20.18 33.24
N VAL A 253 -20.90 19.30 34.16
CA VAL A 253 -20.19 18.07 33.80
C VAL A 253 -21.11 17.09 33.08
N GLU A 254 -22.30 16.84 33.61
CA GLU A 254 -23.29 15.93 33.02
C GLU A 254 -23.70 16.36 31.60
N ASP A 255 -23.93 17.66 31.39
CA ASP A 255 -24.27 18.22 30.08
C ASP A 255 -23.11 18.05 29.08
N LEU A 256 -21.87 18.31 29.49
CA LEU A 256 -20.70 18.14 28.64
C LEU A 256 -20.43 16.66 28.33
N GLU A 257 -20.63 15.74 29.28
CA GLU A 257 -20.53 14.29 29.05
C GLU A 257 -21.58 13.82 28.04
N ARG A 258 -22.82 14.30 28.17
CA ARG A 258 -23.89 13.99 27.21
C ARG A 258 -23.57 14.50 25.81
N GLU A 259 -23.08 15.73 25.67
CA GLU A 259 -22.69 16.27 24.37
C GLU A 259 -21.49 15.52 23.77
N LEU A 260 -20.48 15.20 24.58
CA LEU A 260 -19.34 14.37 24.14
C LEU A 260 -19.82 13.00 23.63
N ALA A 261 -20.71 12.33 24.38
CA ALA A 261 -21.27 11.05 24.00
C ALA A 261 -22.03 11.11 22.66
N LYS A 262 -22.77 12.20 22.38
CA LYS A 262 -23.45 12.39 21.08
C LYS A 262 -22.45 12.45 19.92
N TRP A 263 -21.36 13.20 20.08
CA TRP A 263 -20.33 13.32 19.04
C TRP A 263 -19.54 12.02 18.87
N GLU A 264 -19.22 11.32 19.97
CA GLU A 264 -18.59 9.99 19.93
C GLU A 264 -19.50 8.96 19.23
N GLN A 265 -20.79 8.96 19.54
CA GLN A 265 -21.77 8.12 18.83
C GLN A 265 -21.87 8.51 17.34
N ARG A 266 -21.82 9.80 17.01
CA ARG A 266 -21.79 10.25 15.61
C ARG A 266 -20.55 9.70 14.89
N MET A 267 -19.35 9.84 15.46
CA MET A 267 -18.12 9.27 14.87
C MET A 267 -18.23 7.76 14.68
N ALA A 268 -18.68 7.02 15.70
CA ALA A 268 -18.87 5.58 15.60
C ALA A 268 -19.86 5.21 14.49
N SER A 269 -20.95 5.97 14.34
CA SER A 269 -21.91 5.76 13.25
C SER A 269 -21.32 6.00 11.87
N LEU A 270 -20.39 6.95 11.72
CA LEU A 270 -19.69 7.21 10.46
C LEU A 270 -18.72 6.08 10.12
N GLN A 271 -17.94 5.61 11.09
CA GLN A 271 -17.06 4.45 10.92
C GLN A 271 -17.85 3.19 10.54
N GLN A 272 -19.01 2.97 11.18
CA GLN A 272 -19.90 1.88 10.84
C GLN A 272 -20.52 2.01 9.45
N ARG A 273 -20.64 3.21 8.87
CA ARG A 273 -21.16 3.35 7.49
C ARG A 273 -20.16 2.78 6.47
N ASP A 274 -18.89 3.11 6.64
CA ASP A 274 -17.84 2.76 5.69
C ASP A 274 -17.31 1.32 5.82
N ASN A 275 -17.54 0.68 6.96
CA ASN A 275 -17.23 -0.73 7.17
C ASN A 275 -18.33 -1.71 6.72
N ARG A 276 -19.46 -1.22 6.20
CA ARG A 276 -20.56 -2.10 5.77
C ARG A 276 -20.21 -2.85 4.50
N VAL A 277 -20.56 -4.12 4.51
CA VAL A 277 -20.66 -4.93 3.29
C VAL A 277 -22.09 -4.83 2.79
N ILE A 278 -22.27 -4.31 1.58
CA ILE A 278 -23.57 -4.19 0.92
C ILE A 278 -23.57 -5.14 -0.27
N GLU A 279 -24.32 -6.23 -0.17
CA GLU A 279 -24.47 -7.20 -1.27
C GLU A 279 -25.68 -6.86 -2.13
N ARG A 280 -26.75 -6.31 -1.52
CA ARG A 280 -27.99 -5.99 -2.21
C ARG A 280 -28.59 -4.68 -1.72
N LEU A 281 -29.12 -3.90 -2.65
CA LEU A 281 -29.87 -2.67 -2.39
C LEU A 281 -31.28 -2.79 -2.99
N ILE A 282 -32.28 -2.82 -2.11
CA ILE A 282 -33.69 -2.87 -2.47
C ILE A 282 -34.24 -1.44 -2.37
N ILE A 283 -34.72 -0.91 -3.49
CA ILE A 283 -35.16 0.47 -3.56
C ILE A 283 -36.68 0.48 -3.68
N ASP A 284 -37.31 1.21 -2.77
CA ASP A 284 -38.74 1.51 -2.85
C ASP A 284 -38.96 2.56 -3.95
N GLY A 285 -39.20 2.08 -5.16
CA GLY A 285 -39.34 2.92 -6.34
C GLY A 285 -40.49 3.91 -6.21
N ASN A 286 -41.58 3.51 -5.55
CA ASN A 286 -42.72 4.38 -5.31
C ASN A 286 -42.38 5.55 -4.39
N ASN A 287 -41.65 5.30 -3.31
CA ASN A 287 -41.23 6.34 -2.38
C ASN A 287 -40.34 7.38 -3.06
N LEU A 288 -39.35 6.94 -3.85
CA LEU A 288 -38.41 7.83 -4.56
C LEU A 288 -39.03 8.58 -5.75
N CYS A 289 -40.22 8.20 -6.22
CA CYS A 289 -40.96 8.98 -7.22
C CYS A 289 -41.65 10.22 -6.64
N ASN A 290 -41.56 10.46 -5.33
CA ASN A 290 -42.21 11.58 -4.67
C ASN A 290 -41.22 12.41 -3.86
N ARG A 291 -41.27 13.73 -4.02
CA ARG A 291 -40.52 14.70 -3.23
C ARG A 291 -41.37 15.28 -2.12
N GLY A 292 -40.79 15.49 -0.93
CA GLY A 292 -41.50 16.05 0.22
C GLY A 292 -42.35 15.02 0.96
N ARG A 293 -43.04 15.43 2.03
CA ARG A 293 -43.83 14.53 2.89
C ARG A 293 -45.22 15.10 3.15
N GLY A 294 -46.20 14.20 3.34
CA GLY A 294 -47.58 14.57 3.66
C GLY A 294 -48.19 15.52 2.62
N LYS A 295 -48.72 16.66 3.08
CA LYS A 295 -49.44 17.63 2.22
C LYS A 295 -48.56 18.35 1.19
N SER A 296 -47.24 18.37 1.37
CA SER A 296 -46.30 18.97 0.43
C SER A 296 -45.65 17.93 -0.49
N GLN A 297 -46.19 16.72 -0.55
CA GLN A 297 -45.67 15.67 -1.41
C GLN A 297 -45.97 15.99 -2.87
N GLN A 298 -44.93 16.03 -3.70
CA GLN A 298 -45.01 16.28 -5.13
C GLN A 298 -44.48 15.06 -5.88
N PHE A 299 -45.26 14.56 -6.83
CA PHE A 299 -44.79 13.52 -7.73
C PHE A 299 -43.78 14.10 -8.73
N ILE A 300 -42.61 13.46 -8.84
CA ILE A 300 -41.51 13.89 -9.71
C ILE A 300 -41.16 12.84 -10.77
N GLY A 301 -41.97 11.80 -10.90
CA GLY A 301 -41.73 10.68 -11.80
C GLY A 301 -40.46 9.91 -11.44
N LEU A 302 -39.81 9.33 -12.46
CA LEU A 302 -38.61 8.50 -12.29
C LEU A 302 -37.32 9.31 -12.14
N ASN A 303 -37.37 10.65 -12.21
CA ASN A 303 -36.17 11.46 -12.44
C ASN A 303 -35.11 11.32 -11.34
N ALA A 304 -35.52 11.25 -10.06
CA ALA A 304 -34.58 11.02 -8.97
C ALA A 304 -33.97 9.60 -9.01
N LEU A 305 -34.77 8.59 -9.36
CA LEU A 305 -34.29 7.21 -9.55
C LEU A 305 -33.31 7.10 -10.72
N SER A 306 -33.60 7.75 -11.84
CA SER A 306 -32.72 7.77 -13.03
C SER A 306 -31.36 8.41 -12.75
N ALA A 307 -31.27 9.34 -11.80
CA ALA A 307 -29.99 9.87 -11.33
C ALA A 307 -29.32 8.97 -10.27
N LEU A 308 -30.11 8.44 -9.34
CA LEU A 308 -29.60 7.66 -8.22
C LEU A 308 -29.03 6.30 -8.64
N VAL A 309 -29.72 5.55 -9.51
CA VAL A 309 -29.33 4.19 -9.89
C VAL A 309 -27.93 4.12 -10.51
N PRO A 310 -27.56 4.95 -11.50
CA PRO A 310 -26.19 4.98 -12.01
C PRO A 310 -25.15 5.33 -10.94
N ALA A 311 -25.48 6.24 -10.03
CA ALA A 311 -24.60 6.61 -8.94
C ALA A 311 -24.36 5.45 -7.97
N LEU A 312 -25.40 4.66 -7.67
CA LEU A 312 -25.30 3.46 -6.87
C LEU A 312 -24.44 2.40 -7.55
N LEU A 313 -24.68 2.10 -8.83
CA LEU A 313 -23.87 1.15 -9.60
C LEU A 313 -22.39 1.55 -9.65
N SER A 314 -22.10 2.85 -9.79
CA SER A 314 -20.72 3.34 -9.82
C SER A 314 -20.03 3.26 -8.46
N ASN A 315 -20.74 3.52 -7.36
CA ASN A 315 -20.16 3.49 -6.00
C ASN A 315 -20.13 2.07 -5.41
N TRP A 316 -21.00 1.18 -5.89
CA TRP A 316 -21.22 -0.17 -5.38
C TRP A 316 -21.28 -1.20 -6.54
N PRO A 317 -20.20 -1.36 -7.33
CA PRO A 317 -20.22 -2.15 -8.57
C PRO A 317 -20.43 -3.66 -8.35
N GLY A 318 -20.22 -4.16 -7.14
CA GLY A 318 -20.46 -5.57 -6.78
C GLY A 318 -21.83 -5.83 -6.14
N SER A 319 -22.65 -4.79 -5.93
CA SER A 319 -23.94 -4.92 -5.25
C SER A 319 -25.07 -5.10 -6.27
N GLU A 320 -25.99 -6.00 -5.97
CA GLU A 320 -27.23 -6.17 -6.72
C GLU A 320 -28.21 -5.05 -6.36
N ILE A 321 -28.75 -4.35 -7.36
CA ILE A 321 -29.74 -3.28 -7.16
C ILE A 321 -31.07 -3.75 -7.71
N ILE A 322 -32.11 -3.68 -6.88
CA ILE A 322 -33.48 -4.11 -7.21
C ILE A 322 -34.44 -2.94 -6.96
N LEU A 323 -35.17 -2.53 -7.99
CA LEU A 323 -36.24 -1.54 -7.87
C LEU A 323 -37.57 -2.26 -7.68
N VAL A 324 -38.29 -1.96 -6.60
CA VAL A 324 -39.63 -2.51 -6.35
C VAL A 324 -40.66 -1.40 -6.49
N PHE A 325 -41.70 -1.65 -7.27
CA PHE A 325 -42.81 -0.73 -7.48
C PHE A 325 -44.16 -1.36 -7.15
N ASP A 326 -45.08 -0.54 -6.66
CA ASP A 326 -46.48 -0.93 -6.50
C ASP A 326 -47.16 -1.18 -7.85
N PRO A 327 -48.25 -1.97 -7.87
CA PRO A 327 -49.03 -2.23 -9.08
C PRO A 327 -49.54 -0.96 -9.78
N GLY A 328 -49.74 0.13 -9.03
CA GLY A 328 -50.30 1.39 -9.53
C GLY A 328 -49.33 2.31 -10.26
N ILE A 329 -48.02 2.02 -10.26
CA ILE A 329 -47.00 2.97 -10.74
C ILE A 329 -47.16 3.34 -12.21
N THR A 330 -47.48 2.39 -13.08
CA THR A 330 -47.61 2.60 -14.54
C THR A 330 -48.72 3.60 -14.85
N ARG A 331 -49.85 3.53 -14.12
CA ARG A 331 -50.94 4.49 -14.24
C ARG A 331 -50.51 5.89 -13.81
N LYS A 332 -49.71 6.00 -12.74
CA LYS A 332 -49.25 7.28 -12.21
C LYS A 332 -48.23 7.96 -13.12
N LEU A 333 -47.35 7.17 -13.73
CA LEU A 333 -46.36 7.64 -14.71
C LEU A 333 -46.92 7.81 -16.12
N GLN A 334 -48.08 7.23 -16.43
CA GLN A 334 -48.68 7.18 -17.78
C GLN A 334 -47.78 6.52 -18.83
N VAL A 335 -47.06 5.47 -18.42
CA VAL A 335 -46.16 4.70 -19.30
C VAL A 335 -46.40 3.20 -19.11
N SER A 336 -45.96 2.38 -20.07
CA SER A 336 -46.02 0.92 -19.95
C SER A 336 -45.03 0.40 -18.91
N TRP A 337 -45.15 -0.87 -18.53
CA TRP A 337 -44.16 -1.46 -17.62
C TRP A 337 -42.81 -1.59 -18.31
N GLU A 338 -42.85 -1.98 -19.57
CA GLU A 338 -41.71 -2.14 -20.46
C GLU A 338 -40.92 -0.82 -20.59
N ASP A 339 -41.60 0.33 -20.63
CA ASP A 339 -40.96 1.65 -20.62
C ASP A 339 -40.19 1.91 -19.32
N ILE A 340 -40.76 1.53 -18.17
CA ILE A 340 -40.08 1.64 -16.87
C ILE A 340 -38.85 0.74 -16.84
N GLN A 341 -38.97 -0.51 -17.30
CA GLN A 341 -37.83 -1.43 -17.38
C GLN A 341 -36.74 -0.92 -18.33
N SER A 342 -37.14 -0.33 -19.45
CA SER A 342 -36.20 0.26 -20.43
C SER A 342 -35.45 1.48 -19.88
N THR A 343 -36.02 2.18 -18.89
CA THR A 343 -35.35 3.27 -18.17
C THR A 343 -34.22 2.75 -17.27
N PHE A 344 -34.32 1.49 -16.82
CA PHE A 344 -33.41 0.87 -15.88
C PHE A 344 -32.92 -0.51 -16.37
N PRO A 345 -32.27 -0.60 -17.54
CA PRO A 345 -31.97 -1.88 -18.17
C PRO A 345 -30.86 -2.67 -17.45
N THR A 346 -30.08 -2.00 -16.61
CA THR A 346 -28.91 -2.57 -15.92
C THR A 346 -29.23 -3.10 -14.53
N VAL A 347 -30.47 -2.96 -14.05
CA VAL A 347 -30.88 -3.37 -12.71
C VAL A 347 -32.16 -4.18 -12.76
N GLU A 348 -32.39 -5.00 -11.75
CA GLU A 348 -33.64 -5.74 -11.66
C GLU A 348 -34.78 -4.79 -11.30
N THR A 349 -35.89 -4.93 -12.01
CA THR A 349 -37.10 -4.14 -11.78
C THR A 349 -38.27 -5.07 -11.54
N TYR A 350 -38.93 -4.90 -10.41
CA TYR A 350 -40.06 -5.71 -9.98
C TYR A 350 -41.30 -4.85 -9.82
N ARG A 351 -42.38 -5.24 -10.48
CA ARG A 351 -43.72 -4.69 -10.24
C ARG A 351 -44.53 -5.73 -9.50
N VAL A 352 -44.97 -5.38 -8.30
CA VAL A 352 -45.82 -6.26 -7.51
C VAL A 352 -47.18 -6.47 -8.20
N ASP A 353 -47.75 -7.66 -8.05
CA ASP A 353 -49.06 -8.00 -8.60
C ASP A 353 -50.20 -7.28 -7.86
N LYS A 354 -51.31 -7.06 -8.57
CA LYS A 354 -52.50 -6.42 -7.98
C LYS A 354 -52.98 -7.22 -6.77
N GLY A 355 -53.15 -6.53 -5.63
CA GLY A 355 -53.61 -7.13 -4.37
C GLY A 355 -52.48 -7.48 -3.41
N HIS A 356 -51.21 -7.38 -3.84
CA HIS A 356 -50.04 -7.50 -2.98
C HIS A 356 -49.41 -6.13 -2.72
N SER A 357 -48.73 -5.99 -1.58
CA SER A 357 -48.05 -4.76 -1.16
C SER A 357 -46.59 -4.77 -1.63
N ALA A 358 -46.10 -3.65 -2.17
CA ALA A 358 -44.67 -3.48 -2.43
C ALA A 358 -43.84 -3.60 -1.15
N ASP A 359 -44.39 -3.14 -0.02
CA ASP A 359 -43.71 -3.16 1.28
C ASP A 359 -43.34 -4.60 1.69
N GLU A 360 -44.27 -5.55 1.55
CA GLU A 360 -44.01 -6.96 1.88
C GLU A 360 -42.88 -7.53 1.04
N MET A 361 -42.90 -7.28 -0.27
CA MET A 361 -41.86 -7.73 -1.19
C MET A 361 -40.50 -7.10 -0.88
N ILE A 362 -40.47 -5.79 -0.59
CA ILE A 362 -39.24 -5.06 -0.23
C ILE A 362 -38.60 -5.69 1.00
N ILE A 363 -39.40 -5.98 2.03
CA ILE A 363 -38.91 -6.58 3.27
C ILE A 363 -38.43 -8.02 3.06
N GLU A 364 -39.16 -8.83 2.28
CA GLU A 364 -38.76 -10.21 1.99
C GLU A 364 -37.45 -10.27 1.18
N LEU A 365 -37.29 -9.41 0.17
CA LEU A 365 -36.04 -9.30 -0.59
C LEU A 365 -34.84 -8.84 0.25
N ALA A 366 -35.10 -8.11 1.34
CA ALA A 366 -34.11 -7.63 2.30
C ALA A 366 -33.83 -8.61 3.46
N SER A 367 -34.30 -9.86 3.37
CA SER A 367 -34.13 -10.85 4.44
C SER A 367 -32.68 -11.22 4.74
N SER A 368 -31.79 -11.16 3.75
CA SER A 368 -30.37 -11.50 3.96
C SER A 368 -29.63 -10.43 4.78
N PRO A 369 -28.58 -10.79 5.55
CA PRO A 369 -27.90 -9.86 6.47
C PRO A 369 -27.25 -8.64 5.79
N ASN A 370 -26.76 -8.78 4.55
CA ASN A 370 -26.06 -7.73 3.81
C ASN A 370 -26.96 -7.06 2.74
N ALA A 371 -28.27 -7.27 2.81
CA ALA A 371 -29.24 -6.53 2.01
C ALA A 371 -29.68 -5.25 2.72
N PHE A 372 -29.90 -4.17 1.99
CA PHE A 372 -30.33 -2.90 2.58
C PHE A 372 -31.45 -2.29 1.76
N ILE A 373 -32.32 -1.54 2.42
CA ILE A 373 -33.49 -0.90 1.81
C ILE A 373 -33.23 0.59 1.66
N ILE A 374 -33.62 1.20 0.55
CA ILE A 374 -33.70 2.66 0.41
C ILE A 374 -35.18 3.06 0.37
N SER A 375 -35.66 3.64 1.46
CA SER A 375 -37.03 4.18 1.59
C SER A 375 -37.11 5.13 2.79
N ASN A 376 -38.07 6.05 2.74
CA ASN A 376 -38.48 6.84 3.91
C ASN A 376 -39.68 6.24 4.65
N ASP A 377 -40.24 5.12 4.17
CA ASP A 377 -41.27 4.40 4.91
C ASP A 377 -40.67 3.74 6.16
N ARG A 378 -41.50 3.67 7.21
CA ARG A 378 -41.16 3.04 8.48
C ARG A 378 -41.51 1.55 8.52
N PHE A 379 -42.29 1.05 7.55
CA PHE A 379 -42.72 -0.35 7.46
C PHE A 379 -43.21 -0.91 8.82
N THR A 380 -44.05 -0.13 9.53
CA THR A 380 -44.35 -0.37 10.96
C THR A 380 -44.93 -1.75 11.24
N GLU A 381 -45.71 -2.29 10.30
CA GLU A 381 -46.31 -3.62 10.36
C GLU A 381 -45.30 -4.77 10.22
N PHE A 382 -44.10 -4.49 9.70
CA PHE A 382 -43.00 -5.45 9.54
C PHE A 382 -41.86 -5.22 10.54
N SER A 383 -42.11 -4.47 11.63
CA SER A 383 -41.10 -4.10 12.64
C SER A 383 -40.36 -5.27 13.29
N ASN A 384 -40.91 -6.49 13.22
CA ASN A 384 -40.28 -7.70 13.73
C ASN A 384 -39.24 -8.33 12.78
N ARG A 385 -39.16 -7.88 11.52
CA ARG A 385 -38.30 -8.44 10.48
C ARG A 385 -36.83 -7.98 10.61
N PRO A 386 -35.85 -8.80 10.19
CA PRO A 386 -34.43 -8.53 10.43
C PRO A 386 -33.97 -7.16 9.91
N ALA A 387 -34.34 -6.79 8.68
CA ALA A 387 -33.93 -5.53 8.07
C ALA A 387 -34.33 -4.30 8.89
N LEU A 388 -35.48 -4.33 9.57
CA LEU A 388 -35.92 -3.24 10.44
C LEU A 388 -35.24 -3.27 11.81
N LYS A 389 -35.16 -4.45 12.44
CA LYS A 389 -34.52 -4.61 13.76
C LYS A 389 -33.05 -4.18 13.75
N GLU A 390 -32.39 -4.43 12.63
CA GLU A 390 -30.96 -4.16 12.43
C GLU A 390 -30.71 -2.76 11.83
N ASN A 391 -31.74 -1.93 11.66
CA ASN A 391 -31.66 -0.59 11.06
C ASN A 391 -31.01 -0.59 9.66
N ARG A 392 -31.35 -1.57 8.82
CA ARG A 392 -30.88 -1.70 7.43
C ARG A 392 -31.74 -0.93 6.42
N VAL A 393 -32.48 0.09 6.88
CA VAL A 393 -33.29 0.98 6.04
C VAL A 393 -32.62 2.35 5.98
N PHE A 394 -32.20 2.74 4.78
CA PHE A 394 -31.57 4.02 4.47
C PHE A 394 -32.62 5.02 4.00
N GLY A 395 -32.80 6.07 4.78
CA GLY A 395 -33.58 7.23 4.38
C GLY A 395 -32.91 8.00 3.25
N HIS A 396 -33.71 8.73 2.50
CA HIS A 396 -33.24 9.60 1.43
C HIS A 396 -33.91 10.97 1.52
N ASP A 397 -33.21 12.00 1.04
CA ASP A 397 -33.75 13.35 0.95
C ASP A 397 -33.77 13.78 -0.52
N ILE A 398 -34.94 14.19 -1.02
CA ILE A 398 -35.08 14.70 -2.39
C ILE A 398 -35.34 16.20 -2.30
N THR A 399 -34.42 17.00 -2.81
CA THR A 399 -34.60 18.45 -2.95
C THR A 399 -35.12 18.80 -4.33
N LYS A 400 -35.17 20.09 -4.69
CA LYS A 400 -35.55 20.50 -6.04
C LYS A 400 -34.56 20.07 -7.14
N LYS A 401 -33.29 19.90 -6.78
CA LYS A 401 -32.20 19.70 -7.74
C LYS A 401 -31.47 18.37 -7.56
N ASN A 402 -31.50 17.79 -6.36
CA ASN A 402 -30.72 16.59 -6.06
C ASN A 402 -31.45 15.60 -5.16
N ILE A 403 -30.96 14.37 -5.19
CA ILE A 403 -31.31 13.30 -4.26
C ILE A 403 -30.08 12.97 -3.42
N LEU A 404 -30.28 12.84 -2.11
CA LEU A 404 -29.26 12.50 -1.14
C LEU A 404 -29.61 11.18 -0.46
N VAL A 405 -28.63 10.29 -0.36
CA VAL A 405 -28.66 9.10 0.49
C VAL A 405 -27.42 9.16 1.37
N ASN A 406 -27.56 9.86 2.50
CA ASN A 406 -26.44 10.19 3.41
C ASN A 406 -25.72 8.94 3.92
N GLU A 407 -26.42 7.82 3.98
CA GLU A 407 -25.92 6.57 4.56
C GLU A 407 -25.00 5.83 3.58
N LEU A 408 -25.05 6.22 2.30
CA LEU A 408 -24.23 5.73 1.20
C LEU A 408 -23.28 6.81 0.64
N TRP A 409 -23.24 8.00 1.25
CA TRP A 409 -22.46 9.16 0.77
C TRP A 409 -22.82 9.62 -0.65
N ILE A 410 -24.09 9.46 -1.05
CA ILE A 410 -24.53 9.83 -2.39
C ILE A 410 -25.29 11.15 -2.33
N SER A 411 -24.88 12.08 -3.19
CA SER A 411 -25.61 13.31 -3.51
C SER A 411 -25.50 13.53 -5.01
N VAL A 412 -26.59 13.34 -5.74
CA VAL A 412 -26.61 13.46 -7.20
C VAL A 412 -27.72 14.37 -7.67
N ASP A 413 -27.38 15.22 -8.63
CA ASP A 413 -28.34 16.12 -9.26
C ASP A 413 -29.27 15.34 -10.18
N TYR A 414 -30.55 15.72 -10.19
CA TYR A 414 -31.55 15.22 -11.12
C TYR A 414 -32.31 16.39 -11.74
N SER A 415 -32.72 16.23 -12.99
CA SER A 415 -33.57 17.21 -13.65
C SER A 415 -35.01 17.02 -13.17
N SER A 416 -35.52 17.90 -12.30
CA SER A 416 -36.97 17.94 -12.02
C SER A 416 -37.70 18.39 -13.29
N PRO A 417 -38.86 17.81 -13.65
CA PRO A 417 -39.74 18.47 -14.60
C PRO A 417 -40.10 19.83 -13.99
N GLY A 418 -40.04 20.88 -14.80
CA GLY A 418 -40.38 22.25 -14.41
C GLY A 418 -41.85 22.38 -14.00
#